data_AF-A0AA35TSX1-F1
#
_entry.id   AF-A0AA35TSX1-F1
#
_cell.length_a   1.000
_cell.length_b   1.000
_cell.length_c   1.000
_cell.angle_alpha   90.00
_cell.angle_beta   90.00
_cell.angle_gamma   90.00
#
_symmetry.space_group_name_H-M   'P 1'
#
loop_
_entity.id
_entity.type
_entity.pdbx_description
1 polymer ?
#
loop_
_entity_poly.entity_id
_entity_poly.type
_entity_poly.pdbx_seq_one_letter_code
_entity_poly.pdbx_strand_id
1 'polypeptide(L)'
;VNAKNPDENDDKCFDLIHEKVADLSGALDVDTPIAFLVLLNDVNKYAEEQRKKVVSMEEFQAIAGRLKMERQILEAALVFFNKMSVWMYVPSVLPGAVFVDPQMPLDSINRIVQYSFRVGGGAISGLAASECRLWKEGVVSSEMLKGEEFRGCFVRGLFEAGDALKLFEKLYIVAPLNEREFIMPAMLQTVAEKDMERYVPAPSEHVSPLFLHFHMSRIAKGVFCSTHTCMRSKYGWTTAYTMVKSKIVPACLFRNAVRLQHPTKAVEITLLHALKHFEVHLDASQPDLPIICPEIRDMLMDAVDSAASAFRFKNSRASVAFQCPCSPDDVHTATLNDAHSNLICTLTGKNNRGGLTPAQGVWLGPQTAPAETSRLRRWTQKVRSLFSSSSSTTPSHQHLSAPPSRMVPQLVSSSRTGERDTTRIGDALRKESSSTAECSSPQDGSLGEEDLVEITDQLMDLDQSDIYNLGLVLGLAHRRVVDLRQNSGSNLAFLDAVVLHWLQRDDHVKEVSWAALVKALRHQRLGHTGIATSIAEKYGTQL
;
A
#
# COMPACT_ATOMS: atom_id res chain seq x y z
N VAL A 1 22.84 -14.67 15.15
CA VAL A 1 23.31 -15.86 14.41
C VAL A 1 24.73 -15.64 13.89
N ASN A 2 25.76 -15.90 14.70
CA ASN A 2 27.15 -15.99 14.23
C ASN A 2 27.39 -17.34 13.56
N ALA A 3 27.10 -17.44 12.26
CA ALA A 3 27.23 -18.68 11.49
C ALA A 3 28.66 -19.28 11.41
N LYS A 4 29.68 -18.63 11.99
CA LYS A 4 31.06 -19.12 12.02
C LYS A 4 31.44 -19.83 13.33
N ASN A 5 30.88 -19.38 14.45
CA ASN A 5 31.03 -19.94 15.80
C ASN A 5 29.73 -19.58 16.56
N PRO A 6 28.63 -20.33 16.38
CA PRO A 6 27.38 -20.04 17.07
C PRO A 6 27.53 -20.26 18.57
N ASP A 7 26.80 -19.47 19.36
CA ASP A 7 26.53 -19.75 20.77
C ASP A 7 25.09 -20.25 20.99
N GLU A 8 24.74 -20.60 22.24
CA GLU A 8 23.43 -21.14 22.60
C GLU A 8 22.25 -20.18 22.28
N ASN A 9 22.50 -18.88 22.11
CA ASN A 9 21.51 -17.90 21.67
C ASN A 9 21.42 -17.84 20.15
N ASP A 10 22.54 -18.02 19.44
CA ASP A 10 22.55 -18.14 17.98
C ASP A 10 21.82 -19.39 17.51
N ASP A 11 21.99 -20.52 18.20
CA ASP A 11 21.28 -21.77 17.92
C ASP A 11 19.77 -21.60 18.18
N LYS A 12 19.36 -21.03 19.31
CA LYS A 12 17.95 -20.68 19.58
C LYS A 12 17.37 -19.70 18.55
N CYS A 13 18.17 -18.75 18.07
CA CYS A 13 17.75 -17.86 16.99
C CYS A 13 17.63 -18.61 15.65
N PHE A 14 18.49 -19.59 15.38
CA PHE A 14 18.38 -20.44 14.20
C PHE A 14 17.12 -21.31 14.26
N ASP A 15 16.82 -21.94 15.39
CA ASP A 15 15.60 -22.72 15.61
C ASP A 15 14.35 -21.85 15.43
N LEU A 16 14.30 -20.66 16.05
CA LEU A 16 13.19 -19.71 15.88
C LEU A 16 13.04 -19.22 14.43
N ILE A 17 14.15 -19.02 13.71
CA ILE A 17 14.12 -18.68 12.28
C ILE A 17 13.62 -19.88 11.47
N HIS A 18 14.06 -21.10 11.77
CA HIS A 18 13.64 -22.30 11.06
C HIS A 18 12.17 -22.63 11.31
N GLU A 19 11.69 -22.49 12.55
CA GLU A 19 10.26 -22.57 12.92
C GLU A 19 9.45 -21.55 12.14
N LYS A 20 9.83 -20.26 12.17
CA LYS A 20 9.10 -19.20 11.47
C LYS A 20 9.20 -19.32 9.95
N VAL A 21 10.30 -19.84 9.39
CA VAL A 21 10.41 -20.16 7.97
C VAL A 21 9.56 -21.38 7.61
N ALA A 22 9.44 -22.39 8.47
CA ALA A 22 8.56 -23.54 8.25
C ALA A 22 7.09 -23.12 8.31
N ASP A 23 6.68 -22.33 9.31
CA ASP A 23 5.36 -21.69 9.40
C ASP A 23 5.04 -20.91 8.11
N LEU A 24 5.97 -20.02 7.71
CA LEU A 24 5.85 -19.16 6.53
C LEU A 24 6.08 -19.90 5.19
N SER A 25 6.48 -21.16 5.22
CA SER A 25 6.57 -22.03 4.04
C SER A 25 5.32 -22.92 3.90
N GLY A 26 4.71 -23.38 5.00
CA GLY A 26 3.36 -23.94 5.00
C GLY A 26 2.33 -22.89 4.54
N ALA A 27 2.32 -21.73 5.23
CA ALA A 27 2.69 -20.47 4.59
C ALA A 27 2.37 -20.27 3.09
N LEU A 28 3.36 -20.60 2.27
CA LEU A 28 3.59 -20.13 0.91
C LEU A 28 3.81 -21.32 -0.04
N ASP A 29 2.90 -22.30 0.03
CA ASP A 29 2.83 -23.42 -0.92
C ASP A 29 2.45 -22.89 -2.32
N VAL A 30 3.48 -22.39 -3.01
CA VAL A 30 3.41 -21.73 -4.32
C VAL A 30 4.14 -22.61 -5.31
N ASP A 31 3.37 -23.35 -6.11
CA ASP A 31 3.82 -24.19 -7.23
C ASP A 31 4.80 -23.43 -8.13
N THR A 32 6.09 -23.56 -7.81
CA THR A 32 7.17 -22.85 -8.49
C THR A 32 7.76 -23.80 -9.53
N PRO A 33 7.67 -23.51 -10.84
CA PRO A 33 8.16 -24.41 -11.86
C PRO A 33 9.63 -24.75 -11.63
N ILE A 34 10.00 -26.04 -11.69
CA ILE A 34 11.38 -26.50 -11.44
C ILE A 34 12.37 -25.75 -12.35
N ALA A 35 11.98 -25.41 -13.58
CA ALA A 35 12.75 -24.59 -14.51
C ALA A 35 13.14 -23.20 -13.95
N PHE A 36 12.31 -22.57 -13.10
CA PHE A 36 12.64 -21.30 -12.45
C PHE A 36 13.76 -21.48 -11.43
N LEU A 37 13.74 -22.56 -10.63
CA LEU A 37 14.78 -22.87 -9.66
C LEU A 37 16.11 -23.23 -10.35
N VAL A 38 16.04 -23.98 -11.45
CA VAL A 38 17.23 -24.27 -12.28
C VAL A 38 17.78 -22.98 -12.89
N LEU A 39 16.93 -22.11 -13.46
CA LEU A 39 17.33 -20.81 -14.00
C LEU A 39 17.99 -19.92 -12.93
N LEU A 40 17.41 -19.86 -11.73
CA LEU A 40 17.96 -19.10 -10.60
C LEU A 40 19.38 -19.55 -10.27
N ASN A 41 19.59 -20.86 -10.15
CA ASN A 41 20.90 -21.44 -9.84
C ASN A 41 21.91 -21.22 -10.98
N ASP A 42 21.52 -21.46 -12.24
CA ASP A 42 22.38 -21.28 -13.42
C ASP A 42 22.82 -19.81 -13.60
N VAL A 43 21.90 -18.86 -13.39
CA VAL A 43 22.18 -17.42 -13.52
C VAL A 43 23.02 -16.91 -12.35
N ASN A 44 22.71 -17.29 -11.11
CA ASN A 44 23.50 -16.88 -9.94
C ASN A 44 24.92 -17.45 -10.00
N LYS A 45 25.07 -18.73 -10.39
CA LYS A 45 26.38 -19.36 -10.57
C LYS A 45 27.19 -18.67 -11.69
N TYR A 46 26.57 -18.40 -12.84
CA TYR A 46 27.24 -17.64 -13.90
C TYR A 46 27.69 -16.26 -13.40
N ALA A 47 26.84 -15.55 -12.65
CA ALA A 47 27.18 -14.25 -12.10
C ALA A 47 28.35 -14.32 -11.10
N GLU A 48 28.39 -15.32 -10.22
CA GLU A 48 29.49 -15.57 -9.29
C GLU A 48 30.80 -15.86 -10.03
N GLU A 49 30.78 -16.79 -11.00
CA GLU A 49 31.93 -17.14 -11.84
C GLU A 49 32.48 -15.93 -12.61
N GLN A 50 31.60 -15.04 -13.08
CA GLN A 50 31.99 -13.78 -13.75
C GLN A 50 32.20 -12.59 -12.80
N ARG A 51 32.02 -12.76 -11.48
CA ARG A 51 32.08 -11.72 -10.44
C ARG A 51 31.16 -10.51 -10.70
N LYS A 52 29.97 -10.77 -11.25
CA LYS A 52 28.96 -9.77 -11.63
C LYS A 52 27.88 -9.63 -10.56
N LYS A 53 27.48 -8.38 -10.27
CA LYS A 53 26.23 -8.05 -9.54
C LYS A 53 25.02 -7.80 -10.48
N VAL A 54 25.30 -7.61 -11.77
CA VAL A 54 24.31 -7.34 -12.84
C VAL A 54 24.63 -8.20 -14.05
N VAL A 55 23.62 -8.83 -14.63
CA VAL A 55 23.72 -9.66 -15.85
C VAL A 55 22.95 -8.96 -16.98
N SER A 56 23.46 -9.00 -18.21
CA SER A 56 22.75 -8.40 -19.35
C SER A 56 21.54 -9.25 -19.76
N MET A 57 20.57 -8.65 -20.46
CA MET A 57 19.41 -9.39 -20.95
C MET A 57 19.80 -10.44 -22.02
N GLU A 58 20.84 -10.19 -22.83
CA GLU A 58 21.39 -11.18 -23.77
C GLU A 58 22.04 -12.36 -23.04
N GLU A 59 22.83 -12.10 -21.99
CA GLU A 59 23.46 -13.13 -21.16
C GLU A 59 22.41 -13.98 -20.43
N PHE A 60 21.39 -13.33 -19.89
CA PHE A 60 20.26 -13.97 -19.22
C PHE A 60 19.43 -14.85 -20.18
N GLN A 61 19.15 -14.35 -21.40
CA GLN A 61 18.49 -15.11 -22.45
C GLN A 61 19.34 -16.29 -22.96
N ALA A 62 20.66 -16.12 -23.07
CA ALA A 62 21.56 -17.20 -23.48
C ALA A 62 21.56 -18.36 -22.48
N ILE A 63 21.48 -18.07 -21.18
CA ILE A 63 21.35 -19.08 -20.11
C ILE A 63 19.98 -19.77 -20.20
N ALA A 64 18.89 -19.00 -20.27
CA ALA A 64 17.53 -19.52 -20.38
C ALA A 64 17.29 -20.38 -21.65
N GLY A 65 17.99 -20.05 -22.75
CA GLY A 65 17.97 -20.83 -23.99
C GLY A 65 18.52 -22.26 -23.82
N ARG A 66 19.49 -22.48 -22.91
CA ARG A 66 19.98 -23.84 -22.57
C ARG A 66 18.89 -24.68 -21.90
N LEU A 67 18.04 -24.03 -21.12
CA LEU A 67 16.88 -24.62 -20.45
C LEU A 67 15.63 -24.70 -21.36
N LYS A 68 15.75 -24.26 -22.62
CA LYS A 68 14.67 -24.19 -23.62
C LYS A 68 13.44 -23.38 -23.15
N MET A 69 13.64 -22.41 -22.27
CA MET A 69 12.55 -21.57 -21.76
C MET A 69 12.06 -20.61 -22.83
N GLU A 70 10.75 -20.62 -23.10
CA GLU A 70 10.12 -19.65 -24.00
C GLU A 70 10.13 -18.24 -23.40
N ARG A 71 10.10 -17.21 -24.25
CA ARG A 71 10.21 -15.81 -23.83
C ARG A 71 9.16 -15.40 -22.80
N GLN A 72 7.92 -15.89 -22.94
CA GLN A 72 6.84 -15.63 -21.97
C GLN A 72 7.10 -16.26 -20.60
N ILE A 73 7.67 -17.47 -20.58
CA ILE A 73 8.05 -18.19 -19.36
C ILE A 73 9.22 -17.48 -18.67
N LEU A 74 10.16 -16.94 -19.47
CA LEU A 74 11.29 -16.16 -18.97
C LEU A 74 10.88 -14.79 -18.40
N GLU A 75 9.97 -14.08 -19.08
CA GLU A 75 9.36 -12.84 -18.58
C GLU A 75 8.60 -13.10 -17.26
N ALA A 76 7.85 -14.21 -17.16
CA ALA A 76 7.17 -14.62 -15.93
C ALA A 76 8.16 -14.93 -14.78
N ALA A 77 9.28 -15.60 -15.07
CA ALA A 77 10.33 -15.88 -14.08
C ALA A 77 10.96 -14.58 -13.54
N LEU A 78 11.26 -13.61 -14.42
CA LEU A 78 11.79 -12.29 -14.02
C LEU A 78 10.80 -11.53 -13.13
N VAL A 79 9.52 -11.51 -13.48
CA VAL A 79 8.46 -10.88 -12.65
C VAL A 79 8.31 -11.59 -11.31
N PHE A 80 8.38 -12.93 -11.28
CA PHE A 80 8.31 -13.73 -10.05
C PHE A 80 9.48 -13.41 -9.10
N PHE A 81 10.73 -13.51 -9.57
CA PHE A 81 11.90 -13.25 -8.72
C PHE A 81 12.01 -11.78 -8.28
N ASN A 82 11.55 -10.82 -9.09
CA ASN A 82 11.44 -9.41 -8.71
C ASN A 82 10.33 -9.16 -7.67
N LYS A 83 9.22 -9.90 -7.73
CA LYS A 83 8.19 -9.88 -6.67
C LYS A 83 8.74 -10.45 -5.36
N MET A 84 9.50 -11.54 -5.41
CA MET A 84 10.16 -12.16 -4.26
C MET A 84 11.40 -11.40 -3.76
N SER A 85 11.84 -10.34 -4.46
CA SER A 85 13.07 -9.57 -4.19
C SER A 85 14.36 -10.41 -4.20
N VAL A 86 14.35 -11.57 -4.87
CA VAL A 86 15.53 -12.42 -5.09
C VAL A 86 16.46 -11.78 -6.12
N TRP A 87 15.87 -11.22 -7.17
CA TRP A 87 16.50 -10.37 -8.17
C TRP A 87 15.76 -9.03 -8.22
N MET A 88 16.34 -8.01 -8.86
CA MET A 88 15.61 -6.80 -9.24
C MET A 88 15.60 -6.65 -10.77
N TYR A 89 14.41 -6.47 -11.34
CA TYR A 89 14.19 -6.27 -12.77
C TYR A 89 13.15 -5.15 -12.99
N VAL A 90 13.58 -4.06 -13.63
CA VAL A 90 12.77 -2.84 -13.80
C VAL A 90 12.74 -2.45 -15.28
N PRO A 91 11.99 -3.17 -16.13
CA PRO A 91 12.04 -3.02 -17.58
C PRO A 91 11.65 -1.63 -18.10
N SER A 92 10.87 -0.86 -17.32
CA SER A 92 10.52 0.53 -17.64
C SER A 92 11.67 1.54 -17.46
N VAL A 93 12.84 1.10 -16.97
CA VAL A 93 14.02 1.93 -16.72
C VAL A 93 15.29 1.26 -17.28
N LEU A 94 15.43 -0.04 -17.04
CA LEU A 94 16.59 -0.86 -17.38
C LEU A 94 16.13 -2.18 -18.04
N PRO A 95 15.62 -2.13 -19.29
CA PRO A 95 15.15 -3.33 -20.00
C PRO A 95 16.27 -4.33 -20.31
N GLY A 96 17.51 -3.84 -20.48
CA GLY A 96 18.68 -4.64 -20.84
C GLY A 96 19.48 -5.23 -19.66
N ALA A 97 19.03 -5.05 -18.42
CA ALA A 97 19.80 -5.46 -17.23
C ALA A 97 18.94 -6.14 -16.17
N VAL A 98 19.51 -7.17 -15.53
CA VAL A 98 18.92 -7.88 -14.39
C VAL A 98 19.91 -7.79 -13.22
N PHE A 99 19.48 -7.20 -12.10
CA PHE A 99 20.27 -7.20 -10.87
C PHE A 99 20.10 -8.55 -10.19
N VAL A 100 21.08 -9.42 -10.39
CA VAL A 100 21.18 -10.71 -9.71
C VAL A 100 21.58 -10.55 -8.25
N ASP A 101 22.27 -9.44 -7.93
CA ASP A 101 22.43 -8.93 -6.57
C ASP A 101 21.58 -7.64 -6.37
N PRO A 102 20.37 -7.74 -5.79
CA PRO A 102 19.52 -6.57 -5.52
C PRO A 102 20.07 -5.66 -4.40
N GLN A 103 21.15 -6.03 -3.70
CA GLN A 103 21.87 -5.12 -2.80
C GLN A 103 22.64 -4.04 -3.57
N MET A 104 22.98 -4.26 -4.86
CA MET A 104 23.80 -3.28 -5.61
C MET A 104 23.20 -1.86 -5.68
N PRO A 105 21.91 -1.64 -6.04
CA PRO A 105 21.34 -0.30 -6.02
C PRO A 105 21.28 0.31 -4.60
N LEU A 106 21.13 -0.54 -3.58
CA LEU A 106 21.12 -0.13 -2.17
C LEU A 106 22.52 0.29 -1.68
N ASP A 107 23.58 -0.40 -2.12
CA ASP A 107 24.98 -0.01 -1.89
C ASP A 107 25.25 1.38 -2.48
N SER A 108 24.78 1.64 -3.71
CA SER A 108 24.94 2.95 -4.37
C SER A 108 24.17 4.06 -3.66
N ILE A 109 22.95 3.80 -3.16
CA ILE A 109 22.22 4.75 -2.30
C ILE A 109 22.98 4.99 -1.01
N ASN A 110 23.37 3.94 -0.30
CA ASN A 110 24.13 4.02 0.97
C ASN A 110 25.43 4.82 0.79
N ARG A 111 26.13 4.68 -0.35
CA ARG A 111 27.32 5.46 -0.68
C ARG A 111 27.02 6.96 -0.83
N ILE A 112 25.91 7.34 -1.45
CA ILE A 112 25.45 8.74 -1.55
C ILE A 112 25.17 9.30 -0.14
N VAL A 113 24.50 8.53 0.72
CA VAL A 113 24.22 8.93 2.12
C VAL A 113 25.51 9.09 2.93
N GLN A 114 26.44 8.15 2.86
CA GLN A 114 27.75 8.24 3.54
C GLN A 114 28.56 9.44 3.05
N TYR A 115 28.50 9.75 1.75
CA TYR A 115 29.20 10.91 1.18
C TYR A 115 28.59 12.24 1.64
N SER A 116 27.26 12.38 1.64
CA SER A 116 26.60 13.60 2.11
C SER A 116 26.89 13.88 3.59
N PHE A 117 26.99 12.85 4.44
CA PHE A 117 27.43 13.00 5.83
C PHE A 117 28.93 13.35 5.97
N ARG A 118 29.83 12.77 5.17
CA ARG A 118 31.27 13.16 5.17
C ARG A 118 31.47 14.63 4.79
N VAL A 119 30.76 15.08 3.74
CA VAL A 119 30.69 16.48 3.31
C VAL A 119 30.11 17.37 4.42
N GLY A 120 28.97 16.98 4.99
CA GLY A 120 28.25 17.78 5.99
C GLY A 120 28.95 17.92 7.33
N GLY A 121 29.70 16.90 7.77
CA GLY A 121 30.48 16.91 9.00
C GLY A 121 31.78 17.70 8.94
N GLY A 122 32.11 18.35 7.81
CA GLY A 122 33.35 19.11 7.65
C GLY A 122 34.61 18.25 7.52
N ALA A 123 34.47 16.93 7.30
CA ALA A 123 35.61 16.02 7.13
C ALA A 123 36.34 16.20 5.79
N ILE A 124 35.78 17.00 4.88
CA ILE A 124 36.37 17.36 3.58
C ILE A 124 36.56 18.88 3.56
N SER A 125 37.81 19.33 3.53
CA SER A 125 38.18 20.74 3.42
C SER A 125 38.16 21.20 1.97
N GLY A 126 37.58 22.38 1.69
CA GLY A 126 37.57 22.95 0.34
C GLY A 126 36.46 22.42 -0.58
N LEU A 127 35.29 22.11 -0.01
CA LEU A 127 34.12 21.56 -0.71
C LEU A 127 33.80 22.25 -2.04
N ALA A 128 33.56 21.45 -3.07
CA ALA A 128 33.01 21.88 -4.33
C ALA A 128 31.55 22.37 -4.19
N ALA A 129 31.10 23.16 -5.17
CA ALA A 129 29.73 23.69 -5.19
C ALA A 129 28.66 22.57 -5.22
N SER A 130 28.93 21.45 -5.90
CA SER A 130 28.08 20.26 -5.94
C SER A 130 27.94 19.61 -4.56
N GLU A 131 29.04 19.41 -3.83
CA GLU A 131 29.05 18.85 -2.48
C GLU A 131 28.27 19.75 -1.50
N CYS A 132 28.48 21.06 -1.57
CA CYS A 132 27.73 22.02 -0.78
C CYS A 132 26.21 21.90 -0.99
N ARG A 133 25.76 21.64 -2.22
CA ARG A 133 24.33 21.47 -2.56
C ARG A 133 23.79 20.08 -2.22
N LEU A 134 24.61 19.03 -2.30
CA LEU A 134 24.25 17.69 -1.79
C LEU A 134 23.89 17.75 -0.30
N TRP A 135 24.70 18.42 0.52
CA TRP A 135 24.47 18.53 1.96
C TRP A 135 23.35 19.51 2.34
N LYS A 136 23.29 20.69 1.70
CA LYS A 136 22.36 21.76 2.12
C LYS A 136 20.99 21.71 1.43
N GLU A 137 20.95 21.26 0.18
CA GLU A 137 19.77 21.27 -0.69
C GLU A 137 19.31 19.85 -1.06
N GLY A 138 20.05 18.81 -0.66
CA GLY A 138 19.76 17.41 -1.01
C GLY A 138 19.96 17.10 -2.50
N VAL A 139 20.74 17.91 -3.22
CA VAL A 139 20.85 17.82 -4.69
C VAL A 139 21.87 16.77 -5.13
N VAL A 140 21.45 15.89 -6.02
CA VAL A 140 22.24 14.82 -6.64
C VAL A 140 22.25 15.04 -8.17
N SER A 141 23.37 14.80 -8.84
CA SER A 141 23.46 14.90 -10.31
C SER A 141 24.25 13.75 -10.91
N SER A 142 24.00 13.43 -12.19
CA SER A 142 24.71 12.32 -12.85
C SER A 142 26.22 12.54 -12.91
N GLU A 143 26.69 13.78 -13.02
CA GLU A 143 28.13 14.08 -13.05
C GLU A 143 28.77 13.90 -11.66
N MET A 144 28.06 14.22 -10.57
CA MET A 144 28.54 13.95 -9.21
C MET A 144 28.73 12.45 -8.99
N LEU A 145 27.80 11.63 -9.48
CA LEU A 145 27.84 10.16 -9.39
C LEU A 145 28.89 9.51 -10.31
N LYS A 146 29.51 10.25 -11.23
CA LYS A 146 30.70 9.79 -11.98
C LYS A 146 32.02 10.06 -11.23
N GLY A 147 31.98 10.76 -10.09
CA GLY A 147 33.15 11.06 -9.28
C GLY A 147 33.77 9.81 -8.66
N GLU A 148 35.08 9.89 -8.36
CA GLU A 148 35.89 8.78 -7.83
C GLU A 148 35.29 8.12 -6.58
N GLU A 149 34.62 8.91 -5.73
CA GLU A 149 33.91 8.45 -4.54
C GLU A 149 32.85 7.36 -4.81
N PHE A 150 32.35 7.27 -6.05
CA PHE A 150 31.35 6.30 -6.51
C PHE A 150 31.93 5.23 -7.46
N ARG A 151 33.25 5.13 -7.59
CA ARG A 151 33.91 4.07 -8.36
C ARG A 151 33.42 2.69 -7.89
N GLY A 152 32.92 1.88 -8.84
CA GLY A 152 32.36 0.55 -8.57
C GLY A 152 30.88 0.52 -8.18
N CYS A 153 30.22 1.66 -7.96
CA CYS A 153 28.77 1.74 -7.68
C CYS A 153 27.89 1.58 -8.94
N PHE A 154 28.51 1.46 -10.13
CA PHE A 154 27.88 1.47 -11.44
C PHE A 154 28.59 0.50 -12.39
N VAL A 155 27.85 -0.13 -13.31
CA VAL A 155 28.39 -1.06 -14.32
C VAL A 155 28.21 -0.43 -15.70
N ARG A 156 29.33 -0.09 -16.35
CA ARG A 156 29.35 0.54 -17.68
C ARG A 156 28.51 -0.26 -18.69
N GLY A 157 27.62 0.41 -19.40
CA GLY A 157 26.73 -0.19 -20.40
C GLY A 157 25.54 -1.02 -19.89
N LEU A 158 25.45 -1.29 -18.57
CA LEU A 158 24.32 -2.04 -17.98
C LEU A 158 23.58 -1.28 -16.87
N PHE A 159 24.29 -0.47 -16.09
CA PHE A 159 23.73 0.35 -15.02
C PHE A 159 24.64 1.55 -14.75
N GLU A 160 24.41 2.66 -15.43
CA GLU A 160 25.22 3.87 -15.28
C GLU A 160 24.57 4.89 -14.34
N ALA A 161 25.32 5.92 -13.94
CA ALA A 161 24.88 6.96 -13.00
C ALA A 161 23.55 7.64 -13.41
N GLY A 162 23.30 7.79 -14.71
CA GLY A 162 22.04 8.33 -15.23
C GLY A 162 20.86 7.37 -15.06
N ASP A 163 21.08 6.05 -15.15
CA ASP A 163 20.04 5.04 -14.99
C ASP A 163 19.73 4.76 -13.53
N ALA A 164 20.74 4.88 -12.66
CA ALA A 164 20.56 4.92 -11.22
C ALA A 164 19.60 6.05 -10.80
N LEU A 165 19.76 7.26 -11.35
CA LEU A 165 18.86 8.37 -11.06
C LEU A 165 17.42 8.12 -11.55
N LYS A 166 17.24 7.57 -12.77
CA LYS A 166 15.91 7.15 -13.25
C LYS A 166 15.29 6.05 -12.37
N LEU A 167 16.09 5.10 -11.89
CA LEU A 167 15.64 4.02 -11.00
C LEU A 167 15.23 4.58 -9.63
N PHE A 168 16.03 5.48 -9.07
CA PHE A 168 15.73 6.15 -7.81
C PHE A 168 14.51 7.08 -7.93
N GLU A 169 14.28 7.71 -9.09
CA GLU A 169 13.05 8.45 -9.37
C GLU A 169 11.84 7.50 -9.44
N LYS A 170 11.96 6.39 -10.17
CA LYS A 170 10.91 5.36 -10.28
C LYS A 170 10.51 4.74 -8.93
N LEU A 171 11.41 4.80 -7.94
CA LEU A 171 11.22 4.35 -6.56
C LEU A 171 10.87 5.50 -5.58
N TYR A 172 10.64 6.72 -6.06
CA TYR A 172 10.36 7.91 -5.24
C TYR A 172 11.46 8.24 -4.20
N ILE A 173 12.71 7.86 -4.45
CA ILE A 173 13.88 8.19 -3.62
C ILE A 173 14.45 9.57 -3.99
N VAL A 174 14.40 9.90 -5.29
CA VAL A 174 14.72 11.23 -5.82
C VAL A 174 13.57 11.75 -6.70
N ALA A 175 13.61 13.03 -7.06
CA ALA A 175 12.75 13.63 -8.08
C ALA A 175 13.50 14.75 -8.82
N PRO A 176 13.13 15.09 -10.06
CA PRO A 176 13.85 16.09 -10.85
C PRO A 176 13.71 17.48 -10.23
N LEU A 177 14.82 18.21 -10.30
CA LEU A 177 14.93 19.65 -10.09
C LEU A 177 15.09 20.38 -11.44
N ASN A 178 15.81 19.76 -12.37
CA ASN A 178 15.96 20.13 -13.78
C ASN A 178 16.45 18.89 -14.57
N GLU A 179 16.80 19.05 -15.84
CA GLU A 179 17.26 17.95 -16.73
C GLU A 179 18.48 17.16 -16.22
N ARG A 180 19.28 17.73 -15.31
CA ARG A 180 20.59 17.17 -14.89
C ARG A 180 20.70 16.92 -13.40
N GLU A 181 19.80 17.52 -12.62
CA GLU A 181 19.84 17.54 -11.16
C GLU A 181 18.52 17.05 -10.57
N PHE A 182 18.64 16.27 -9.51
CA PHE A 182 17.54 15.66 -8.78
C PHE A 182 17.65 16.05 -7.31
N ILE A 183 16.52 16.23 -6.64
CA ILE A 183 16.46 16.37 -5.19
C ILE A 183 16.23 15.00 -4.54
N MET A 184 16.98 14.71 -3.48
CA MET A 184 16.85 13.53 -2.63
C MET A 184 16.42 13.97 -1.22
N PRO A 185 15.11 14.09 -0.92
CA PRO A 185 14.65 14.76 0.31
C PRO A 185 15.10 14.09 1.61
N ALA A 186 15.47 12.80 1.56
CA ALA A 186 16.08 12.08 2.67
C ALA A 186 17.43 12.66 3.14
N MET A 187 18.15 13.40 2.27
CA MET A 187 19.44 14.03 2.59
C MET A 187 19.30 15.41 3.25
N LEU A 188 18.15 16.07 3.10
CA LEU A 188 17.89 17.39 3.67
C LEU A 188 18.09 17.41 5.19
N GLN A 189 18.37 18.59 5.74
CA GLN A 189 18.39 18.79 7.18
C GLN A 189 16.99 18.65 7.79
N THR A 190 16.89 18.38 9.08
CA THR A 190 15.62 18.21 9.80
C THR A 190 15.38 19.46 10.66
N VAL A 191 14.20 20.09 10.55
CA VAL A 191 13.78 21.18 11.44
C VAL A 191 13.57 20.60 12.83
N ALA A 192 14.14 21.23 13.87
CA ALA A 192 13.83 20.86 15.24
C ALA A 192 12.41 21.30 15.60
N GLU A 193 11.71 20.52 16.42
CA GLU A 193 10.29 20.70 16.75
C GLU A 193 9.95 22.13 17.22
N LYS A 194 10.73 22.68 18.15
CA LYS A 194 10.69 24.07 18.65
C LYS A 194 10.85 25.18 17.58
N ASP A 195 11.33 24.83 16.38
CA ASP A 195 11.59 25.74 15.27
C ASP A 195 10.56 25.52 14.13
N MET A 196 9.69 24.49 14.23
CA MET A 196 8.69 24.12 13.22
C MET A 196 7.61 25.19 13.04
N GLU A 197 7.18 25.82 14.13
CA GLU A 197 6.18 26.90 14.14
C GLU A 197 6.51 28.06 13.19
N ARG A 198 7.79 28.28 12.86
CA ARG A 198 8.22 29.34 11.91
C ARG A 198 7.90 29.02 10.44
N TYR A 199 7.54 27.78 10.13
CA TYR A 199 7.23 27.31 8.78
C TYR A 199 5.71 27.14 8.55
N VAL A 200 4.96 26.95 9.63
CA VAL A 200 3.49 27.02 9.67
C VAL A 200 3.03 28.38 9.12
N PRO A 201 2.25 28.44 8.04
CA PRO A 201 1.65 29.69 7.55
C PRO A 201 0.69 30.29 8.58
N ALA A 202 0.43 31.60 8.48
CA ALA A 202 -0.59 32.25 9.29
C ALA A 202 -1.97 31.57 9.09
N PRO A 203 -2.79 31.37 10.14
CA PRO A 203 -4.09 30.73 10.01
C PRO A 203 -5.00 31.43 8.99
N SER A 204 -5.66 30.64 8.15
CA SER A 204 -6.70 31.15 7.24
C SER A 204 -8.08 30.99 7.87
N GLU A 205 -8.89 32.05 7.81
CA GLU A 205 -10.33 32.00 8.15
C GLU A 205 -11.14 31.16 7.14
N HIS A 206 -10.59 30.88 5.95
CA HIS A 206 -11.28 30.21 4.85
C HIS A 206 -10.92 28.73 4.72
N VAL A 207 -9.74 28.31 5.16
CA VAL A 207 -9.24 26.92 5.03
C VAL A 207 -8.52 26.51 6.30
N SER A 208 -9.07 25.53 7.03
CA SER A 208 -8.38 24.89 8.16
C SER A 208 -7.26 23.97 7.63
N PRO A 209 -6.18 23.71 8.39
CA PRO A 209 -5.18 22.73 7.99
C PRO A 209 -5.80 21.34 7.80
N LEU A 210 -5.41 20.64 6.74
CA LEU A 210 -5.77 19.24 6.48
C LEU A 210 -4.71 18.34 7.13
N PHE A 211 -5.16 17.28 7.81
CA PHE A 211 -4.29 16.29 8.42
C PHE A 211 -4.45 14.96 7.69
N LEU A 212 -3.33 14.32 7.35
CA LEU A 212 -3.27 12.97 6.78
C LEU A 212 -2.85 12.04 7.93
N HIS A 213 -3.83 11.47 8.63
CA HIS A 213 -3.63 10.69 9.85
C HIS A 213 -3.25 9.23 9.52
N PHE A 214 -2.29 8.66 10.26
CA PHE A 214 -1.91 7.26 10.13
C PHE A 214 -2.33 6.50 11.39
N HIS A 215 -3.20 5.51 11.22
CA HIS A 215 -3.81 4.74 12.32
C HIS A 215 -2.75 3.92 13.09
N MET A 216 -1.77 3.36 12.36
CA MET A 216 -0.56 2.84 12.97
C MET A 216 0.24 3.99 13.59
N SER A 217 0.47 3.91 14.90
CA SER A 217 0.95 5.01 15.78
C SER A 217 2.29 5.67 15.44
N ARG A 218 2.97 5.26 14.36
CA ARG A 218 4.20 5.84 13.82
C ARG A 218 4.18 5.76 12.29
N ILE A 219 4.46 6.87 11.63
CA ILE A 219 4.62 6.91 10.17
C ILE A 219 5.89 6.14 9.78
N ALA A 220 5.79 5.29 8.75
CA ALA A 220 6.93 4.54 8.26
C ALA A 220 8.02 5.47 7.69
N LYS A 221 9.28 5.23 8.08
CA LYS A 221 10.42 6.08 7.68
C LYS A 221 10.54 6.13 6.16
N GLY A 222 10.71 7.33 5.62
CA GLY A 222 10.81 7.58 4.18
C GLY A 222 9.51 8.01 3.50
N VAL A 223 8.32 7.65 4.02
CA VAL A 223 7.03 7.97 3.37
C VAL A 223 6.87 9.47 3.12
N PHE A 224 7.23 10.34 4.07
CA PHE A 224 7.19 11.80 3.86
C PHE A 224 8.11 12.27 2.72
N CYS A 225 9.37 11.82 2.74
CA CYS A 225 10.36 12.16 1.73
C CYS A 225 9.92 11.71 0.32
N SER A 226 9.28 10.54 0.24
CA SER A 226 8.78 9.96 -1.00
C SER A 226 7.41 10.50 -1.43
N THR A 227 6.61 11.02 -0.50
CA THR A 227 5.41 11.82 -0.82
C THR A 227 5.85 13.11 -1.52
N HIS A 228 6.88 13.79 -1.00
CA HIS A 228 7.46 14.96 -1.65
C HIS A 228 8.01 14.65 -3.05
N THR A 229 8.83 13.60 -3.24
CA THR A 229 9.30 13.24 -4.61
C THR A 229 8.16 12.82 -5.53
N CYS A 230 7.14 12.11 -5.04
CA CYS A 230 5.96 11.73 -5.82
C CYS A 230 5.18 12.97 -6.30
N MET A 231 4.92 13.95 -5.41
CA MET A 231 4.27 15.22 -5.79
C MET A 231 5.04 15.97 -6.88
N ARG A 232 6.38 15.87 -6.92
CA ARG A 232 7.20 16.40 -8.01
C ARG A 232 7.10 15.57 -9.29
N SER A 233 7.51 14.30 -9.28
CA SER A 233 7.63 13.46 -10.48
C SER A 233 6.28 13.05 -11.10
N LYS A 234 5.22 12.89 -10.29
CA LYS A 234 3.89 12.45 -10.76
C LYS A 234 2.95 13.63 -11.06
N TYR A 235 3.06 14.71 -10.28
CA TYR A 235 2.12 15.84 -10.32
C TYR A 235 2.76 17.19 -10.70
N GLY A 236 4.07 17.23 -10.97
CA GLY A 236 4.76 18.42 -11.49
C GLY A 236 4.97 19.56 -10.48
N TRP A 237 4.70 19.33 -9.19
CA TRP A 237 4.89 20.37 -8.16
C TRP A 237 6.36 20.75 -8.03
N THR A 238 6.61 22.04 -7.79
CA THR A 238 7.96 22.59 -7.57
C THR A 238 8.15 22.96 -6.11
N THR A 239 9.39 23.27 -5.70
CA THR A 239 9.65 23.86 -4.38
C THR A 239 9.29 25.35 -4.45
N ALA A 240 8.62 25.89 -3.43
CA ALA A 240 8.43 27.33 -3.32
C ALA A 240 9.75 28.03 -2.96
N TYR A 241 10.05 29.15 -3.62
CA TYR A 241 11.28 29.93 -3.40
C TYR A 241 10.94 31.36 -2.97
N THR A 242 11.79 31.96 -2.14
CA THR A 242 11.64 33.32 -1.63
C THR A 242 12.96 34.09 -1.74
N MET A 243 12.88 35.43 -1.68
CA MET A 243 14.02 36.34 -1.85
C MET A 243 14.54 36.81 -0.49
N VAL A 244 15.71 36.30 -0.08
CA VAL A 244 16.40 36.70 1.16
C VAL A 244 17.72 37.39 0.82
N LYS A 245 17.83 38.68 1.15
CA LYS A 245 19.04 39.51 0.91
C LYS A 245 19.57 39.38 -0.53
N SER A 246 18.66 39.56 -1.50
CA SER A 246 18.90 39.44 -2.95
C SER A 246 19.36 38.05 -3.44
N LYS A 247 19.12 36.98 -2.66
CA LYS A 247 19.31 35.59 -3.08
C LYS A 247 17.96 34.86 -3.08
N ILE A 248 17.70 34.13 -4.16
CA ILE A 248 16.61 33.16 -4.25
C ILE A 248 17.00 31.96 -3.38
N VAL A 249 16.18 31.61 -2.40
CA VAL A 249 16.36 30.45 -1.51
C VAL A 249 15.04 29.70 -1.35
N PRO A 250 15.03 28.38 -1.09
CA PRO A 250 13.80 27.67 -0.80
C PRO A 250 13.07 28.26 0.41
N ALA A 251 11.76 28.47 0.32
CA ALA A 251 10.96 29.05 1.40
C ALA A 251 10.83 28.09 2.60
N CYS A 252 10.69 26.79 2.32
CA CYS A 252 10.81 25.71 3.29
C CYS A 252 11.25 24.44 2.55
N LEU A 253 12.40 23.87 2.92
CA LEU A 253 12.94 22.66 2.26
C LEU A 253 13.78 21.83 3.23
N PHE A 254 13.13 20.93 3.93
CA PHE A 254 13.70 20.09 4.98
C PHE A 254 13.17 18.64 4.88
N ARG A 255 13.79 17.73 5.63
CA ARG A 255 13.44 16.30 5.67
C ARG A 255 12.06 16.03 6.26
N ASN A 256 11.52 16.98 7.04
CA ASN A 256 10.27 16.92 7.78
C ASN A 256 9.35 18.15 7.55
N ALA A 257 9.71 19.05 6.63
CA ALA A 257 8.91 20.23 6.31
C ALA A 257 9.25 20.73 4.89
N VAL A 258 8.27 20.94 4.02
CA VAL A 258 8.49 21.46 2.67
C VAL A 258 7.34 22.37 2.22
N ARG A 259 7.65 23.46 1.52
CA ARG A 259 6.65 24.27 0.82
C ARG A 259 6.72 24.01 -0.68
N LEU A 260 5.59 23.64 -1.26
CA LEU A 260 5.45 23.22 -2.65
C LEU A 260 4.49 24.14 -3.40
N GLN A 261 4.82 24.46 -4.65
CA GLN A 261 4.00 25.29 -5.54
C GLN A 261 3.34 24.44 -6.61
N HIS A 262 2.06 24.69 -6.88
CA HIS A 262 1.28 23.98 -7.90
C HIS A 262 1.73 24.40 -9.32
N PRO A 263 1.93 23.47 -10.28
CA PRO A 263 2.55 23.78 -11.58
C PRO A 263 1.76 24.77 -12.45
N THR A 264 0.43 24.82 -12.30
CA THR A 264 -0.48 25.59 -13.18
C THR A 264 -1.45 26.51 -12.45
N LYS A 265 -1.33 26.66 -11.13
CA LYS A 265 -2.24 27.46 -10.28
C LYS A 265 -1.41 28.31 -9.33
N ALA A 266 -1.86 29.53 -9.02
CA ALA A 266 -1.21 30.43 -8.07
C ALA A 266 -1.48 29.98 -6.62
N VAL A 267 -0.98 28.80 -6.27
CA VAL A 267 -1.29 28.08 -5.02
C VAL A 267 -0.03 27.42 -4.48
N GLU A 268 0.23 27.60 -3.20
CA GLU A 268 1.27 26.90 -2.46
C GLU A 268 0.67 26.08 -1.30
N ILE A 269 1.28 24.93 -1.02
CA ILE A 269 1.04 24.16 0.22
C ILE A 269 2.29 24.12 1.06
N THR A 270 2.14 24.17 2.38
CA THR A 270 3.20 23.74 3.32
C THR A 270 2.81 22.39 3.88
N LEU A 271 3.68 21.40 3.65
CA LEU A 271 3.53 20.01 4.07
C LEU A 271 4.53 19.73 5.21
N LEU A 272 4.04 19.38 6.39
CA LEU A 272 4.83 19.13 7.61
C LEU A 272 4.69 17.68 8.08
N HIS A 273 5.74 17.14 8.72
CA HIS A 273 5.78 15.79 9.26
C HIS A 273 5.73 15.81 10.79
N ALA A 274 4.58 15.43 11.35
CA ALA A 274 4.42 15.15 12.78
C ALA A 274 4.48 13.63 13.04
N LEU A 275 4.43 13.22 14.31
CA LEU A 275 4.63 11.83 14.73
C LEU A 275 3.58 10.83 14.17
N LYS A 276 2.32 11.27 14.04
CA LYS A 276 1.15 10.45 13.67
C LYS A 276 0.39 10.95 12.44
N HIS A 277 0.79 12.08 11.86
CA HIS A 277 0.14 12.65 10.68
C HIS A 277 1.11 13.48 9.82
N PHE A 278 0.74 13.71 8.57
CA PHE A 278 1.23 14.87 7.84
C PHE A 278 0.23 16.02 7.99
N GLU A 279 0.72 17.23 8.25
CA GLU A 279 -0.10 18.44 8.30
C GLU A 279 0.06 19.23 7.00
N VAL A 280 -1.04 19.75 6.47
CA VAL A 280 -1.13 20.38 5.16
C VAL A 280 -1.81 21.74 5.31
N HIS A 281 -1.02 22.80 5.21
CA HIS A 281 -1.52 24.18 5.14
C HIS A 281 -1.59 24.63 3.68
N LEU A 282 -2.62 25.38 3.32
CA LEU A 282 -2.80 25.97 2.00
C LEU A 282 -2.66 27.50 2.10
N ASP A 283 -1.91 28.12 1.18
CA ASP A 283 -1.98 29.57 0.99
C ASP A 283 -3.33 29.94 0.34
N ALA A 284 -4.26 30.40 1.17
CA ALA A 284 -5.68 30.53 0.83
C ALA A 284 -6.04 31.86 0.12
N SER A 285 -5.11 32.41 -0.68
CA SER A 285 -5.27 33.68 -1.39
C SER A 285 -6.14 33.63 -2.67
N GLN A 286 -6.75 32.48 -2.97
CA GLN A 286 -7.57 32.24 -4.18
C GLN A 286 -9.07 32.15 -3.87
N PRO A 287 -9.98 32.46 -4.82
CA PRO A 287 -11.43 32.32 -4.61
C PRO A 287 -11.92 30.87 -4.75
N ASP A 288 -11.32 30.06 -5.63
CA ASP A 288 -11.84 28.74 -6.05
C ASP A 288 -11.49 27.59 -5.08
N LEU A 289 -11.32 27.90 -3.80
CA LEU A 289 -10.88 26.95 -2.76
C LEU A 289 -11.72 25.66 -2.70
N PRO A 290 -13.08 25.67 -2.81
CA PRO A 290 -13.90 24.45 -2.80
C PRO A 290 -13.68 23.51 -3.99
N ILE A 291 -12.97 23.96 -5.03
CA ILE A 291 -12.57 23.15 -6.19
C ILE A 291 -11.10 22.74 -6.06
N ILE A 292 -10.25 23.66 -5.59
CA ILE A 292 -8.80 23.47 -5.46
C ILE A 292 -8.44 22.52 -4.32
N CYS A 293 -9.03 22.67 -3.13
CA CYS A 293 -8.66 21.89 -1.94
C CYS A 293 -8.92 20.37 -2.12
N PRO A 294 -10.06 19.91 -2.65
CA PRO A 294 -10.31 18.48 -2.87
C PRO A 294 -9.37 17.86 -3.92
N GLU A 295 -8.95 18.64 -4.92
CA GLU A 295 -8.00 18.19 -5.94
C GLU A 295 -6.59 18.01 -5.34
N ILE A 296 -6.16 18.96 -4.50
CA ILE A 296 -4.89 18.86 -3.76
C ILE A 296 -4.90 17.71 -2.77
N ARG A 297 -6.01 17.51 -2.03
CA ARG A 297 -6.23 16.34 -1.17
C ARG A 297 -6.10 15.03 -1.95
N ASP A 298 -6.79 14.90 -3.08
CA ASP A 298 -6.76 13.67 -3.89
C ASP A 298 -5.35 13.38 -4.44
N MET A 299 -4.59 14.41 -4.85
CA MET A 299 -3.18 14.26 -5.25
C MET A 299 -2.28 13.86 -4.09
N LEU A 300 -2.44 14.45 -2.91
CA LEU A 300 -1.64 14.13 -1.73
C LEU A 300 -1.91 12.71 -1.21
N MET A 301 -3.18 12.28 -1.16
CA MET A 301 -3.56 10.92 -0.75
C MET A 301 -2.96 9.87 -1.70
N ASP A 302 -3.10 10.06 -3.01
CA ASP A 302 -2.46 9.19 -4.00
C ASP A 302 -0.92 9.22 -3.88
N ALA A 303 -0.30 10.37 -3.60
CA ALA A 303 1.15 10.48 -3.44
C ALA A 303 1.66 9.72 -2.19
N VAL A 304 0.90 9.74 -1.09
CA VAL A 304 1.16 8.95 0.12
C VAL A 304 1.01 7.45 -0.18
N ASP A 305 -0.10 7.04 -0.81
CA ASP A 305 -0.33 5.64 -1.18
C ASP A 305 0.72 5.13 -2.18
N SER A 306 1.14 5.97 -3.14
CA SER A 306 2.21 5.67 -4.10
C SER A 306 3.57 5.50 -3.41
N ALA A 307 3.90 6.37 -2.44
CA ALA A 307 5.11 6.27 -1.64
C ALA A 307 5.12 5.02 -0.73
N ALA A 308 4.01 4.75 -0.03
CA ALA A 308 3.84 3.55 0.79
C ALA A 308 3.96 2.26 -0.07
N SER A 309 3.32 2.25 -1.24
CA SER A 309 3.34 1.12 -2.18
C SER A 309 4.75 0.86 -2.74
N ALA A 310 5.52 1.91 -3.05
CA ALA A 310 6.90 1.77 -3.54
C ALA A 310 7.82 1.06 -2.53
N PHE A 311 7.63 1.32 -1.24
CA PHE A 311 8.33 0.62 -0.14
C PHE A 311 7.63 -0.67 0.32
N ARG A 312 6.53 -1.08 -0.32
CA ARG A 312 5.69 -2.23 0.05
C ARG A 312 5.13 -2.15 1.48
N PHE A 313 4.97 -0.95 2.05
CA PHE A 313 4.40 -0.73 3.37
C PHE A 313 2.88 -0.93 3.36
N LYS A 314 2.41 -2.14 3.70
CA LYS A 314 0.97 -2.47 3.76
C LYS A 314 0.17 -1.55 4.68
N ASN A 315 0.71 -1.22 5.86
CA ASN A 315 -0.02 -0.57 6.95
C ASN A 315 0.21 0.97 7.01
N SER A 316 0.61 1.59 5.90
CA SER A 316 0.92 3.03 5.81
C SER A 316 -0.11 3.81 4.99
N ARG A 317 -1.37 3.37 4.97
CA ARG A 317 -2.48 4.18 4.44
C ARG A 317 -2.77 5.34 5.40
N ALA A 318 -2.99 6.52 4.84
CA ALA A 318 -3.49 7.66 5.58
C ALA A 318 -5.02 7.76 5.51
N SER A 319 -5.63 8.44 6.47
CA SER A 319 -7.03 8.87 6.45
C SER A 319 -7.13 10.39 6.56
N VAL A 320 -8.22 10.95 6.01
CA VAL A 320 -8.50 12.39 6.08
C VAL A 320 -8.94 12.75 7.49
N ALA A 321 -8.23 13.70 8.09
CA ALA A 321 -8.42 14.15 9.45
C ALA A 321 -8.28 15.67 9.58
N PHE A 322 -8.73 16.18 10.72
CA PHE A 322 -8.61 17.58 11.16
C PHE A 322 -8.16 17.64 12.62
N GLN A 323 -7.83 18.81 13.15
CA GLN A 323 -7.57 18.98 14.60
C GLN A 323 -8.82 18.62 15.42
N CYS A 324 -8.68 17.87 16.52
CA CYS A 324 -9.82 17.54 17.38
C CYS A 324 -10.30 18.78 18.15
N PRO A 325 -11.61 19.08 18.19
CA PRO A 325 -12.16 20.12 19.07
C PRO A 325 -12.22 19.69 20.55
N CYS A 326 -11.77 18.47 20.87
CA CYS A 326 -11.98 17.82 22.16
C CYS A 326 -10.92 18.11 23.23
N SER A 327 -9.76 18.67 22.84
CA SER A 327 -8.77 19.22 23.77
C SER A 327 -8.11 20.44 23.12
N PRO A 328 -8.23 21.66 23.69
CA PRO A 328 -7.51 22.83 23.18
C PRO A 328 -6.00 22.73 23.41
N ASP A 329 -5.61 22.08 24.51
CA ASP A 329 -4.24 22.04 25.02
C ASP A 329 -3.41 20.85 24.51
N ASP A 330 -4.04 19.86 23.87
CA ASP A 330 -3.39 18.66 23.30
C ASP A 330 -3.72 18.51 21.81
N VAL A 331 -2.77 18.93 20.96
CA VAL A 331 -2.93 19.00 19.49
C VAL A 331 -2.88 17.59 18.89
N HIS A 332 -4.05 16.98 18.77
CA HIS A 332 -4.23 15.67 18.14
C HIS A 332 -5.35 15.68 17.10
N THR A 333 -5.39 14.61 16.29
CA THR A 333 -6.27 14.49 15.13
C THR A 333 -7.66 13.91 15.46
N ALA A 334 -8.64 14.26 14.64
CA ALA A 334 -9.92 13.59 14.53
C ALA A 334 -10.20 13.23 13.06
N THR A 335 -10.50 11.97 12.78
CA THR A 335 -10.79 11.45 11.43
C THR A 335 -12.25 11.67 11.06
N LEU A 336 -12.57 11.60 9.77
CA LEU A 336 -13.96 11.52 9.31
C LEU A 336 -14.60 10.16 9.66
N ASN A 337 -15.89 10.17 9.98
CA ASN A 337 -16.72 8.97 9.89
C ASN A 337 -17.01 8.58 8.42
N ASP A 338 -17.57 7.38 8.19
CA ASP A 338 -17.89 6.86 6.83
C ASP A 338 -18.88 7.75 6.07
N ALA A 339 -19.79 8.40 6.79
CA ALA A 339 -20.75 9.37 6.25
C ALA A 339 -20.13 10.76 5.98
N HIS A 340 -18.83 10.95 6.25
CA HIS A 340 -18.05 12.18 6.08
C HIS A 340 -18.71 13.46 6.65
N SER A 341 -19.43 13.29 7.77
CA SER A 341 -20.29 14.29 8.40
C SER A 341 -19.79 14.73 9.78
N ASN A 342 -19.18 13.82 10.54
CA ASN A 342 -18.72 14.03 11.91
C ASN A 342 -17.24 13.66 12.08
N LEU A 343 -16.63 14.21 13.12
CA LEU A 343 -15.24 13.99 13.50
C LEU A 343 -15.11 12.96 14.64
N ILE A 344 -14.40 11.85 14.41
CA ILE A 344 -14.08 10.82 15.41
C ILE A 344 -12.72 11.15 16.05
N CYS A 345 -12.66 11.31 17.37
CA CYS A 345 -11.42 11.61 18.09
C CYS A 345 -10.43 10.41 18.02
N THR A 346 -9.23 10.61 17.46
CA THR A 346 -8.22 9.52 17.31
C THR A 346 -7.57 9.07 18.62
N LEU A 347 -7.82 9.74 19.74
CA LEU A 347 -7.39 9.32 21.08
C LEU A 347 -8.46 8.58 21.89
N THR A 348 -9.76 8.74 21.56
CA THR A 348 -10.86 8.20 22.39
C THR A 348 -11.86 7.34 21.62
N GLY A 349 -11.79 7.29 20.29
CA GLY A 349 -12.77 6.62 19.42
C GLY A 349 -14.15 7.29 19.39
N LYS A 350 -14.38 8.34 20.19
CA LYS A 350 -15.72 8.94 20.34
C LYS A 350 -16.02 9.91 19.21
N ASN A 351 -17.26 9.83 18.70
CA ASN A 351 -17.85 10.86 17.86
C ASN A 351 -17.89 12.20 18.62
N ASN A 352 -17.14 13.18 18.15
CA ASN A 352 -17.32 14.56 18.59
C ASN A 352 -18.65 15.08 18.06
N ARG A 353 -19.47 15.70 18.91
CA ARG A 353 -20.77 16.27 18.50
C ARG A 353 -20.66 17.55 17.67
N GLY A 354 -19.44 18.04 17.42
CA GLY A 354 -19.16 19.07 16.44
C GLY A 354 -19.04 18.44 15.05
N GLY A 355 -19.97 18.78 14.15
CA GLY A 355 -19.79 18.56 12.72
C GLY A 355 -18.67 19.44 12.15
N LEU A 356 -18.32 19.19 10.89
CA LEU A 356 -17.24 19.92 10.21
C LEU A 356 -17.50 21.43 10.14
N THR A 357 -16.47 22.24 10.39
CA THR A 357 -16.54 23.68 10.13
C THR A 357 -16.57 23.96 8.62
N PRO A 358 -17.09 25.12 8.15
CA PRO A 358 -17.04 25.49 6.74
C PRO A 358 -15.61 25.43 6.16
N ALA A 359 -14.62 25.88 6.93
CA ALA A 359 -13.20 25.90 6.57
C ALA A 359 -12.54 24.51 6.52
N GLN A 360 -13.09 23.51 7.22
CA GLN A 360 -12.73 22.10 7.05
C GLN A 360 -13.43 21.49 5.83
N GLY A 361 -14.72 21.81 5.64
CA GLY A 361 -15.56 21.31 4.55
C GLY A 361 -15.02 21.63 3.15
N VAL A 362 -14.27 22.72 2.99
CA VAL A 362 -13.59 23.09 1.72
C VAL A 362 -12.73 21.95 1.17
N TRP A 363 -12.01 21.21 2.04
CA TRP A 363 -11.20 20.06 1.64
C TRP A 363 -12.02 18.85 1.19
N LEU A 364 -13.29 18.75 1.57
CA LEU A 364 -14.16 17.66 1.13
C LEU A 364 -14.75 17.95 -0.25
N GLY A 365 -14.99 19.24 -0.54
CA GLY A 365 -15.60 19.74 -1.76
C GLY A 365 -17.11 19.98 -1.58
N PRO A 366 -17.83 20.33 -2.66
CA PRO A 366 -19.29 20.42 -2.59
C PRO A 366 -19.87 19.07 -2.18
N GLN A 367 -20.53 19.01 -1.02
CA GLN A 367 -21.24 17.81 -0.55
C GLN A 367 -22.44 17.53 -1.45
N THR A 368 -22.21 16.82 -2.55
CA THR A 368 -23.29 16.23 -3.34
C THR A 368 -24.04 15.22 -2.48
N ALA A 369 -25.37 15.33 -2.42
CA ALA A 369 -26.27 14.34 -1.83
C ALA A 369 -25.88 12.90 -2.25
N PRO A 370 -26.06 11.88 -1.38
CA PRO A 370 -25.34 10.61 -1.33
C PRO A 370 -24.69 10.11 -2.65
N ALA A 371 -23.36 10.10 -2.66
CA ALA A 371 -22.54 10.19 -3.87
C ALA A 371 -22.32 8.87 -4.66
N GLU A 372 -23.32 8.00 -4.71
CA GLU A 372 -23.23 6.68 -5.38
C GLU A 372 -22.96 6.82 -6.90
N THR A 373 -23.54 7.84 -7.55
CA THR A 373 -23.42 8.02 -9.01
C THR A 373 -22.09 8.64 -9.49
N SER A 374 -21.36 9.34 -8.62
CA SER A 374 -20.22 10.19 -9.04
C SER A 374 -18.95 9.38 -9.30
N ARG A 375 -18.64 8.38 -8.47
CA ARG A 375 -17.53 7.44 -8.70
C ARG A 375 -17.79 6.59 -9.95
N LEU A 376 -19.03 6.13 -10.13
CA LEU A 376 -19.43 5.32 -11.29
C LEU A 376 -19.25 6.07 -12.63
N ARG A 377 -19.57 7.37 -12.67
CA ARG A 377 -19.32 8.23 -13.85
C ARG A 377 -17.83 8.40 -14.15
N ARG A 378 -17.00 8.71 -13.14
CA ARG A 378 -15.55 8.89 -13.31
C ARG A 378 -14.87 7.58 -13.78
N TRP A 379 -15.35 6.42 -13.33
CA TRP A 379 -14.90 5.11 -13.81
C TRP A 379 -15.38 4.80 -15.24
N THR A 380 -16.67 4.96 -15.55
CA THR A 380 -17.21 4.66 -16.89
C THR A 380 -16.66 5.57 -18.00
N GLN A 381 -16.29 6.82 -17.70
CA GLN A 381 -15.51 7.63 -18.65
C GLN A 381 -14.12 7.04 -18.92
N LYS A 382 -13.37 6.64 -17.88
CA LYS A 382 -12.03 6.06 -18.01
C LYS A 382 -12.05 4.70 -18.73
N VAL A 383 -13.09 3.89 -18.50
CA VAL A 383 -13.34 2.64 -19.23
C VAL A 383 -13.65 2.92 -20.69
N ARG A 384 -14.55 3.87 -21.01
CA ARG A 384 -14.85 4.24 -22.41
C ARG A 384 -13.61 4.73 -23.15
N SER A 385 -12.78 5.59 -22.52
CA SER A 385 -11.54 6.06 -23.15
C SER A 385 -10.51 4.97 -23.43
N LEU A 386 -10.56 3.83 -22.74
CA LEU A 386 -9.68 2.68 -23.02
C LEU A 386 -10.22 1.79 -24.17
N PHE A 387 -11.54 1.70 -24.33
CA PHE A 387 -12.17 0.90 -25.40
C PHE A 387 -12.43 1.68 -26.71
N SER A 388 -12.35 3.01 -26.71
CA SER A 388 -12.50 3.84 -27.92
C SER A 388 -11.23 3.94 -28.79
N SER A 389 -10.10 3.37 -28.38
CA SER A 389 -8.79 3.58 -29.02
C SER A 389 -8.42 2.56 -30.12
N SER A 390 -9.30 1.62 -30.49
CA SER A 390 -8.93 0.45 -31.28
C SER A 390 -9.91 0.10 -32.42
N SER A 391 -10.19 1.03 -33.34
CA SER A 391 -11.05 0.75 -34.51
C SER A 391 -10.86 1.68 -35.73
N SER A 392 -9.66 1.74 -36.35
CA SER A 392 -9.52 2.41 -37.66
C SER A 392 -8.25 2.07 -38.49
N THR A 393 -8.11 0.83 -39.00
CA THR A 393 -7.27 0.56 -40.20
C THR A 393 -7.53 -0.80 -40.84
N THR A 394 -8.18 -0.82 -42.01
CA THR A 394 -7.95 -1.79 -43.11
C THR A 394 -8.68 -1.31 -44.37
N PRO A 395 -8.12 -1.48 -45.58
CA PRO A 395 -8.72 -0.97 -46.83
C PRO A 395 -9.73 -1.92 -47.48
N SER A 396 -10.54 -1.38 -48.38
CA SER A 396 -11.66 -2.04 -49.06
C SER A 396 -11.29 -2.84 -50.31
N HIS A 397 -11.96 -3.98 -50.55
CA HIS A 397 -12.29 -4.45 -51.91
C HIS A 397 -13.56 -5.34 -51.97
N GLN A 398 -14.65 -4.74 -52.49
CA GLN A 398 -15.69 -5.24 -53.41
C GLN A 398 -16.16 -6.72 -53.42
N HIS A 399 -17.50 -6.90 -53.29
CA HIS A 399 -18.42 -7.78 -54.08
C HIS A 399 -18.15 -9.31 -54.18
N LEU A 400 -19.10 -10.24 -53.99
CA LEU A 400 -20.51 -10.31 -54.49
C LEU A 400 -21.34 -11.44 -53.80
N SER A 401 -22.68 -11.30 -53.83
CA SER A 401 -23.72 -12.37 -53.85
C SER A 401 -24.02 -13.28 -52.64
N ALA A 402 -25.30 -13.68 -52.55
CA ALA A 402 -25.98 -14.68 -51.69
C ALA A 402 -27.29 -15.12 -52.40
N PRO A 403 -28.22 -15.96 -51.86
CA PRO A 403 -28.27 -16.80 -50.65
C PRO A 403 -28.41 -18.31 -51.09
N PRO A 404 -29.35 -19.23 -50.66
CA PRO A 404 -30.23 -19.36 -49.48
C PRO A 404 -30.40 -20.76 -48.80
N SER A 405 -30.84 -20.72 -47.53
CA SER A 405 -31.84 -21.59 -46.84
C SER A 405 -31.78 -23.15 -46.83
N ARG A 406 -31.75 -23.76 -45.61
CA ARG A 406 -32.93 -24.40 -44.95
C ARG A 406 -32.69 -25.07 -43.55
N MET A 407 -33.61 -24.79 -42.61
CA MET A 407 -34.34 -25.68 -41.63
C MET A 407 -33.63 -26.70 -40.68
N VAL A 408 -33.59 -26.36 -39.36
CA VAL A 408 -34.39 -26.93 -38.20
C VAL A 408 -35.15 -28.27 -38.45
N PRO A 409 -35.19 -29.31 -37.56
CA PRO A 409 -35.43 -29.32 -36.08
C PRO A 409 -34.47 -30.24 -35.25
N GLN A 410 -34.63 -30.60 -33.95
CA GLN A 410 -35.26 -30.11 -32.69
C GLN A 410 -35.81 -31.31 -31.85
N LEU A 411 -35.56 -31.35 -30.52
CA LEU A 411 -36.07 -32.31 -29.51
C LEU A 411 -35.57 -33.78 -29.67
N VAL A 412 -35.63 -34.72 -28.69
CA VAL A 412 -36.53 -34.95 -27.52
C VAL A 412 -35.77 -35.36 -26.24
N SER A 413 -36.41 -35.27 -25.07
CA SER A 413 -35.90 -35.62 -23.73
C SER A 413 -36.46 -36.92 -23.14
N SER A 414 -35.73 -37.55 -22.20
CA SER A 414 -36.21 -38.37 -21.04
C SER A 414 -34.96 -38.90 -20.29
N SER A 415 -34.71 -38.62 -19.01
CA SER A 415 -35.42 -39.04 -17.78
C SER A 415 -35.44 -40.56 -17.54
N ARG A 416 -34.90 -40.97 -16.38
CA ARG A 416 -35.10 -42.30 -15.78
C ARG A 416 -35.07 -42.17 -14.25
N THR A 417 -35.81 -43.04 -13.58
CA THR A 417 -36.20 -42.93 -12.17
C THR A 417 -35.89 -44.19 -11.39
N GLY A 418 -35.90 -44.08 -10.05
CA GLY A 418 -35.85 -45.21 -9.12
C GLY A 418 -34.44 -45.57 -8.62
N GLU A 419 -34.27 -46.12 -7.43
CA GLU A 419 -35.26 -46.41 -6.37
C GLU A 419 -34.56 -46.36 -4.98
N ARG A 420 -35.32 -46.11 -3.92
CA ARG A 420 -34.89 -46.24 -2.52
C ARG A 420 -35.99 -46.96 -1.75
N ASP A 421 -35.64 -48.08 -1.12
CA ASP A 421 -36.38 -48.70 -0.01
C ASP A 421 -35.51 -49.83 0.58
N THR A 422 -35.62 -50.27 1.85
CA THR A 422 -36.52 -49.90 2.96
C THR A 422 -35.74 -49.73 4.27
N THR A 423 -36.34 -49.14 5.29
CA THR A 423 -36.10 -49.46 6.71
C THR A 423 -37.45 -49.78 7.38
N ARG A 424 -37.47 -50.59 8.45
CA ARG A 424 -38.73 -51.15 8.99
C ARG A 424 -38.65 -51.43 10.50
N ILE A 425 -39.64 -50.90 11.25
CA ILE A 425 -40.03 -51.27 12.64
C ILE A 425 -38.94 -50.91 13.69
N GLY A 426 -39.21 -50.40 14.90
CA GLY A 426 -40.44 -49.95 15.58
C GLY A 426 -40.09 -49.59 17.05
N ASP A 427 -40.94 -48.97 17.87
CA ASP A 427 -42.26 -48.39 17.59
C ASP A 427 -42.68 -47.32 18.64
N ALA A 428 -43.94 -46.90 18.65
CA ALA A 428 -44.50 -45.75 19.39
C ALA A 428 -44.79 -45.93 20.90
N LEU A 429 -44.69 -44.83 21.70
CA LEU A 429 -45.84 -44.14 22.38
C LEU A 429 -45.45 -43.14 23.50
N ARG A 430 -46.34 -42.13 23.70
CA ARG A 430 -46.53 -41.26 24.90
C ARG A 430 -45.31 -40.47 25.42
N LYS A 431 -45.22 -39.13 25.36
CA LYS A 431 -46.15 -38.03 25.73
C LYS A 431 -46.39 -37.89 27.24
N GLU A 432 -45.66 -36.96 27.87
CA GLU A 432 -46.21 -36.01 28.86
C GLU A 432 -45.32 -34.75 28.98
N SER A 433 -45.79 -33.73 29.69
CA SER A 433 -45.19 -32.39 29.73
C SER A 433 -45.07 -31.88 31.15
N SER A 434 -43.93 -31.30 31.52
CA SER A 434 -43.78 -30.53 32.77
C SER A 434 -42.76 -29.42 32.59
N SER A 435 -43.02 -28.27 33.20
CA SER A 435 -42.19 -27.07 33.15
C SER A 435 -41.70 -26.70 34.54
N THR A 436 -40.38 -26.59 34.71
CA THR A 436 -39.74 -25.92 35.85
C THR A 436 -38.63 -25.04 35.31
N ALA A 437 -38.68 -23.75 35.66
CA ALA A 437 -37.61 -22.81 35.32
C ALA A 437 -36.56 -22.81 36.44
N GLU A 438 -35.29 -22.99 36.09
CA GLU A 438 -34.16 -22.78 37.00
C GLU A 438 -33.19 -21.77 36.40
N CYS A 439 -32.49 -21.02 37.26
CA CYS A 439 -31.69 -19.87 36.86
C CYS A 439 -30.26 -20.32 36.48
N SER A 440 -30.03 -20.55 35.19
CA SER A 440 -28.70 -20.86 34.65
C SER A 440 -27.84 -19.61 34.50
N SER A 441 -26.69 -19.57 35.16
CA SER A 441 -25.65 -18.57 34.95
C SER A 441 -25.06 -18.64 33.52
N PRO A 442 -24.75 -17.51 32.86
CA PRO A 442 -24.10 -17.54 31.55
C PRO A 442 -22.66 -18.08 31.67
N GLN A 443 -22.43 -19.28 31.13
CA GLN A 443 -21.09 -19.88 31.00
C GLN A 443 -20.73 -20.30 29.56
N ASP A 444 -21.66 -20.26 28.60
CA ASP A 444 -21.34 -20.45 27.19
C ASP A 444 -20.76 -19.16 26.60
N GLY A 445 -19.47 -19.17 26.28
CA GLY A 445 -18.78 -18.10 25.53
C GLY A 445 -19.12 -18.07 24.03
N SER A 446 -20.38 -18.32 23.68
CA SER A 446 -20.91 -18.15 22.33
C SER A 446 -21.19 -16.67 22.08
N LEU A 447 -20.85 -16.20 20.88
CA LEU A 447 -21.23 -14.85 20.42
C LEU A 447 -22.63 -14.87 19.81
N GLY A 448 -23.30 -13.73 19.84
CA GLY A 448 -24.60 -13.45 19.22
C GLY A 448 -24.55 -12.26 18.25
N GLU A 449 -25.70 -11.88 17.68
CA GLU A 449 -25.77 -10.71 16.77
C GLU A 449 -25.48 -9.39 17.50
N GLU A 450 -25.71 -9.35 18.81
CA GLU A 450 -25.38 -8.23 19.71
C GLU A 450 -23.88 -7.89 19.74
N ASP A 451 -23.00 -8.87 19.51
CA ASP A 451 -21.54 -8.68 19.52
C ASP A 451 -21.00 -8.08 18.22
N LEU A 452 -21.81 -8.00 17.15
CA LEU A 452 -21.39 -7.59 15.80
C LEU A 452 -20.58 -6.29 15.80
N VAL A 453 -21.06 -5.24 16.48
CA VAL A 453 -20.41 -3.93 16.52
C VAL A 453 -19.04 -4.01 17.19
N GLU A 454 -18.94 -4.73 18.31
CA GLU A 454 -17.67 -4.88 19.03
C GLU A 454 -16.67 -5.76 18.26
N ILE A 455 -17.14 -6.75 17.50
CA ILE A 455 -16.31 -7.54 16.60
C ILE A 455 -15.81 -6.69 15.43
N THR A 456 -16.69 -5.96 14.72
CA THR A 456 -16.30 -5.08 13.62
C THR A 456 -15.29 -4.02 14.08
N ASP A 457 -15.47 -3.41 15.26
CA ASP A 457 -14.54 -2.42 15.81
C ASP A 457 -13.14 -2.98 16.07
N GLN A 458 -13.00 -4.27 16.44
CA GLN A 458 -11.68 -4.92 16.55
C GLN A 458 -11.05 -5.26 15.18
N LEU A 459 -11.82 -5.19 14.09
CA LEU A 459 -11.44 -5.69 12.76
C LEU A 459 -11.39 -4.62 11.66
N MET A 460 -11.67 -3.35 11.99
CA MET A 460 -11.78 -2.27 10.99
C MET A 460 -10.48 -1.98 10.19
N ASP A 461 -9.31 -2.39 10.69
CA ASP A 461 -8.02 -2.29 9.99
C ASP A 461 -7.83 -3.36 8.88
N LEU A 462 -8.72 -4.37 8.77
CA LEU A 462 -8.64 -5.40 7.73
C LEU A 462 -8.95 -4.83 6.33
N ASP A 463 -8.16 -5.23 5.33
CA ASP A 463 -8.40 -4.85 3.95
C ASP A 463 -9.37 -5.81 3.22
N GLN A 464 -9.88 -5.43 2.05
CA GLN A 464 -10.94 -6.19 1.35
C GLN A 464 -10.52 -7.63 0.98
N SER A 465 -9.21 -7.92 0.87
CA SER A 465 -8.70 -9.27 0.67
C SER A 465 -8.67 -10.05 1.99
N ASP A 466 -8.37 -9.39 3.10
CA ASP A 466 -8.34 -10.00 4.42
C ASP A 466 -9.76 -10.28 4.93
N ILE A 467 -10.71 -9.37 4.76
CA ILE A 467 -12.14 -9.60 5.07
C ILE A 467 -12.69 -10.80 4.26
N TYR A 468 -12.30 -10.90 2.98
CA TYR A 468 -12.67 -12.04 2.13
C TYR A 468 -12.07 -13.36 2.62
N ASN A 469 -10.79 -13.36 3.00
CA ASN A 469 -10.13 -14.54 3.58
C ASN A 469 -10.73 -14.91 4.95
N LEU A 470 -11.11 -13.93 5.77
CA LEU A 470 -11.71 -14.13 7.09
C LEU A 470 -13.04 -14.89 6.97
N GLY A 471 -13.95 -14.46 6.09
CA GLY A 471 -15.22 -15.16 5.89
C GLY A 471 -15.05 -16.63 5.50
N LEU A 472 -14.08 -16.94 4.63
CA LEU A 472 -13.75 -18.32 4.24
C LEU A 472 -13.18 -19.15 5.40
N VAL A 473 -12.35 -18.54 6.26
CA VAL A 473 -11.71 -19.22 7.39
C VAL A 473 -12.69 -19.44 8.56
N LEU A 474 -13.61 -18.50 8.78
CA LEU A 474 -14.72 -18.62 9.73
C LEU A 474 -15.74 -19.69 9.31
N GLY A 475 -15.75 -20.09 8.03
CA GLY A 475 -16.51 -21.24 7.52
C GLY A 475 -17.61 -20.89 6.51
N LEU A 476 -17.77 -19.63 6.10
CA LEU A 476 -18.76 -19.23 5.11
C LEU A 476 -18.41 -19.77 3.72
N ALA A 477 -19.43 -20.12 2.94
CA ALA A 477 -19.25 -20.66 1.60
C ALA A 477 -18.68 -19.59 0.67
N HIS A 478 -17.71 -19.99 -0.18
CA HIS A 478 -17.07 -19.10 -1.15
C HIS A 478 -18.07 -18.31 -2.01
N ARG A 479 -19.19 -18.92 -2.39
CA ARG A 479 -20.26 -18.23 -3.11
C ARG A 479 -20.82 -17.07 -2.30
N ARG A 480 -21.19 -17.30 -1.02
CA ARG A 480 -21.72 -16.25 -0.14
C ARG A 480 -20.70 -15.12 0.03
N VAL A 481 -19.44 -15.42 0.34
CA VAL A 481 -18.42 -14.36 0.53
C VAL A 481 -18.20 -13.54 -0.76
N VAL A 482 -18.32 -14.14 -1.96
CA VAL A 482 -18.32 -13.41 -3.24
C VAL A 482 -19.59 -12.56 -3.40
N ASP A 483 -20.77 -13.12 -3.15
CA ASP A 483 -22.06 -12.43 -3.31
C ASP A 483 -22.14 -11.23 -2.32
N LEU A 484 -21.68 -11.39 -1.08
CA LEU A 484 -21.54 -10.30 -0.11
C LEU A 484 -20.56 -9.22 -0.58
N ARG A 485 -19.39 -9.61 -1.11
CA ARG A 485 -18.40 -8.65 -1.62
C ARG A 485 -18.90 -7.83 -2.81
N GLN A 486 -19.78 -8.39 -3.64
CA GLN A 486 -20.39 -7.69 -4.77
C GLN A 486 -21.52 -6.74 -4.35
N ASN A 487 -22.27 -7.10 -3.30
CA ASN A 487 -23.40 -6.30 -2.81
C ASN A 487 -23.00 -5.22 -1.77
N SER A 488 -21.77 -5.26 -1.25
CA SER A 488 -21.29 -4.34 -0.22
C SER A 488 -20.69 -3.06 -0.82
N GLY A 489 -21.25 -1.89 -0.45
CA GLY A 489 -20.78 -0.58 -0.94
C GLY A 489 -19.45 -0.07 -0.37
N SER A 490 -18.93 -0.70 0.70
CA SER A 490 -17.66 -0.35 1.35
C SER A 490 -16.97 -1.58 1.96
N ASN A 491 -15.71 -1.45 2.38
CA ASN A 491 -15.02 -2.51 3.14
C ASN A 491 -15.69 -2.76 4.49
N LEU A 492 -16.15 -1.71 5.19
CA LEU A 492 -16.81 -1.84 6.49
C LEU A 492 -18.13 -2.62 6.36
N ALA A 493 -18.97 -2.27 5.39
CA ALA A 493 -20.20 -3.00 5.11
C ALA A 493 -19.96 -4.46 4.68
N PHE A 494 -18.84 -4.74 4.02
CA PHE A 494 -18.43 -6.11 3.69
C PHE A 494 -17.96 -6.89 4.91
N LEU A 495 -17.25 -6.23 5.84
CA LEU A 495 -16.84 -6.81 7.13
C LEU A 495 -18.06 -7.10 8.00
N ASP A 496 -18.97 -6.14 8.19
CA ASP A 496 -20.23 -6.31 8.92
C ASP A 496 -21.03 -7.49 8.37
N ALA A 497 -21.20 -7.57 7.04
CA ALA A 497 -21.95 -8.66 6.42
C ALA A 497 -21.26 -10.04 6.59
N VAL A 498 -19.92 -10.10 6.54
CA VAL A 498 -19.16 -11.34 6.78
C VAL A 498 -19.26 -11.76 8.25
N VAL A 499 -19.14 -10.83 9.20
CA VAL A 499 -19.26 -11.12 10.63
C VAL A 499 -20.68 -11.53 10.98
N LEU A 500 -21.71 -10.80 10.51
CA LEU A 500 -23.13 -11.11 10.76
C LEU A 500 -23.51 -12.52 10.28
N HIS A 501 -23.13 -12.90 9.06
CA HIS A 501 -23.41 -14.27 8.57
C HIS A 501 -22.65 -15.35 9.34
N TRP A 502 -21.44 -15.07 9.86
CA TRP A 502 -20.75 -15.99 10.75
C TRP A 502 -21.49 -16.14 12.10
N LEU A 503 -21.91 -15.02 12.71
CA LEU A 503 -22.71 -15.00 13.94
C LEU A 503 -24.03 -15.77 13.79
N GLN A 504 -24.71 -15.61 12.64
CA GLN A 504 -25.94 -16.32 12.27
C GLN A 504 -25.75 -17.82 11.97
N ARG A 505 -24.53 -18.34 12.05
CA ARG A 505 -24.16 -19.76 11.80
C ARG A 505 -24.52 -20.25 10.39
N ASP A 506 -24.51 -19.34 9.42
CA ASP A 506 -24.79 -19.67 8.02
C ASP A 506 -23.77 -20.67 7.43
N ASP A 507 -24.13 -21.32 6.32
CA ASP A 507 -23.30 -22.28 5.57
C ASP A 507 -22.69 -23.44 6.40
N HIS A 508 -23.26 -23.73 7.57
CA HIS A 508 -22.78 -24.72 8.56
C HIS A 508 -21.47 -24.34 9.27
N VAL A 509 -21.26 -23.05 9.54
CA VAL A 509 -20.31 -22.56 10.54
C VAL A 509 -20.43 -23.37 11.84
N LYS A 510 -19.32 -23.98 12.27
CA LYS A 510 -19.30 -24.97 13.37
C LYS A 510 -19.22 -24.35 14.76
N GLU A 511 -18.61 -23.18 14.87
CA GLU A 511 -18.29 -22.53 16.14
C GLU A 511 -18.35 -21.01 15.95
N VAL A 512 -18.96 -20.33 16.93
CA VAL A 512 -19.08 -18.86 16.97
C VAL A 512 -18.68 -18.41 18.37
N SER A 513 -17.39 -18.13 18.55
CA SER A 513 -16.78 -17.80 19.83
C SER A 513 -15.60 -16.83 19.60
N TRP A 514 -15.19 -16.10 20.63
CA TRP A 514 -13.95 -15.31 20.56
C TRP A 514 -12.72 -16.18 20.23
N ALA A 515 -12.72 -17.45 20.65
CA ALA A 515 -11.64 -18.39 20.34
C ALA A 515 -11.63 -18.77 18.84
N ALA A 516 -12.79 -19.05 18.24
CA ALA A 516 -12.91 -19.29 16.81
C ALA A 516 -12.44 -18.08 15.98
N LEU A 517 -12.76 -16.85 16.41
CA LEU A 517 -12.28 -15.63 15.75
C LEU A 517 -10.76 -15.43 15.90
N VAL A 518 -10.21 -15.57 17.12
CA VAL A 518 -8.75 -15.46 17.34
C VAL A 518 -7.98 -16.50 16.54
N LYS A 519 -8.49 -17.74 16.48
CA LYS A 519 -7.95 -18.82 15.65
C LYS A 519 -8.04 -18.50 14.15
N ALA A 520 -9.12 -17.87 13.71
CA ALA A 520 -9.27 -17.41 12.33
C ALA A 520 -8.28 -16.28 11.98
N LEU A 521 -8.08 -15.29 12.86
CA LEU A 521 -7.14 -14.18 12.65
C LEU A 521 -5.67 -14.63 12.67
N ARG A 522 -5.34 -15.62 13.52
CA ARG A 522 -4.05 -16.34 13.50
C ARG A 522 -3.87 -17.25 12.26
N HIS A 523 -4.93 -17.51 11.49
CA HIS A 523 -4.84 -18.41 10.34
C HIS A 523 -3.93 -17.87 9.24
N GLN A 524 -3.25 -18.81 8.58
CA GLN A 524 -2.27 -18.63 7.50
C GLN A 524 -2.62 -17.57 6.44
N ARG A 525 -3.91 -17.46 6.07
CA ARG A 525 -4.41 -16.54 5.03
C ARG A 525 -4.61 -15.10 5.48
N LEU A 526 -4.46 -14.83 6.78
CA LEU A 526 -4.62 -13.51 7.41
C LEU A 526 -3.32 -13.08 8.09
N GLY A 527 -2.76 -13.92 8.96
CA GLY A 527 -1.55 -13.60 9.70
C GLY A 527 -1.69 -12.40 10.65
N HIS A 528 -2.91 -12.03 11.02
CA HIS A 528 -3.24 -10.85 11.85
C HIS A 528 -3.04 -11.12 13.35
N THR A 529 -1.85 -11.63 13.69
CA THR A 529 -1.48 -12.08 15.04
C THR A 529 -1.55 -10.98 16.10
N GLY A 530 -1.28 -9.72 15.74
CA GLY A 530 -1.42 -8.58 16.64
C GLY A 530 -2.86 -8.34 17.07
N ILE A 531 -3.80 -8.28 16.11
CA ILE A 531 -5.24 -8.14 16.37
C ILE A 531 -5.73 -9.36 17.18
N ALA A 532 -5.33 -10.56 16.76
CA ALA A 532 -5.70 -11.80 17.43
C ALA A 532 -5.21 -11.87 18.90
N THR A 533 -4.05 -11.27 19.20
CA THR A 533 -3.52 -11.20 20.57
C THR A 533 -4.27 -10.17 21.40
N SER A 534 -4.55 -8.99 20.84
CA SER A 534 -5.37 -7.96 21.50
C SER A 534 -6.77 -8.46 21.89
N ILE A 535 -7.42 -9.21 20.99
CA ILE A 535 -8.71 -9.88 21.26
C ILE A 535 -8.55 -10.96 22.34
N ALA A 536 -7.51 -11.79 22.26
CA ALA A 536 -7.27 -12.86 23.24
C ALA A 536 -7.01 -12.34 24.66
N GLU A 537 -6.24 -11.26 24.79
CA GLU A 537 -6.00 -10.57 26.06
C GLU A 537 -7.27 -9.92 26.61
N LYS A 538 -8.08 -9.28 25.74
CA LYS A 538 -9.32 -8.58 26.14
C LYS A 538 -10.41 -9.54 26.66
N TYR A 539 -10.60 -10.69 26.03
CA TYR A 539 -11.69 -11.64 26.38
C TYR A 539 -11.19 -12.93 27.05
N GLY A 540 -9.91 -13.01 27.41
CA GLY A 540 -9.33 -14.12 28.16
C GLY A 540 -9.23 -15.45 27.40
N THR A 541 -9.24 -15.44 26.06
CA THR A 541 -9.20 -16.68 25.26
C THR A 541 -7.77 -17.23 25.18
N GLN A 542 -7.44 -18.12 26.13
CA GLN A 542 -6.20 -18.90 26.06
C GLN A 542 -6.30 -19.89 24.88
N LEU A 543 -5.36 -19.77 23.93
CA LEU A 543 -5.27 -20.47 22.65
C LEU A 543 -3.80 -20.68 22.27
#